data_AF-A0A9P1MG33-F1
#
_entry.id   AF-A0A9P1MG33-F1
#
_cell.length_a   1.000
_cell.length_b   1.000
_cell.length_c   1.000
_cell.angle_alpha   90.00
_cell.angle_beta   90.00
_cell.angle_gamma   90.00
#
_symmetry.space_group_name_H-M   'P 1'
#
loop_
_entity.id
_entity.type
_entity.pdbx_description
1 polymer ?
#
loop_
_entity_poly.entity_id
_entity_poly.type
_entity_poly.pdbx_seq_one_letter_code
_entity_poly.pdbx_strand_id
1 'polypeptide(L)'
;MKELARKRDRSATPPDEAFYDADGELRDKGVGFYKFSKDKELRNAQLRSLQEQHRSTKAQQIIDKQPESTRQQQVELRKQVIEERKAKKMADSFLDTLANDM
;
A
#
# COMPACT_ATOMS: atom_id res chain seq x y z
N MET A 1 -24.43 -12.42 -50.70
CA MET A 1 -24.99 -11.97 -49.41
C MET A 1 -25.30 -13.11 -48.42
N LYS A 2 -26.00 -14.20 -48.81
CA LYS A 2 -26.33 -15.32 -47.89
C LYS A 2 -25.11 -16.02 -47.26
N GLU A 3 -24.02 -16.19 -48.01
CA GLU A 3 -22.83 -16.89 -47.49
C GLU A 3 -22.05 -16.10 -46.44
N LEU A 4 -21.98 -14.77 -46.56
CA LEU A 4 -21.36 -13.90 -45.55
C LEU A 4 -22.12 -13.94 -44.22
N ALA A 5 -23.46 -13.96 -44.26
CA ALA A 5 -24.30 -13.99 -43.05
C ALA A 5 -24.18 -15.32 -42.27
N ARG A 6 -23.72 -16.39 -42.91
CA ARG A 6 -23.49 -17.71 -42.28
C ARG A 6 -22.15 -17.78 -41.52
N LYS A 7 -21.19 -16.92 -41.87
CA LYS A 7 -19.87 -16.81 -41.22
C LYS A 7 -19.85 -15.80 -40.07
N ARG A 8 -20.97 -15.14 -39.80
CA ARG A 8 -21.08 -14.16 -38.71
C ARG A 8 -21.19 -14.89 -37.37
N ASP A 9 -20.34 -14.52 -36.42
CA ASP A 9 -20.48 -14.92 -35.02
C ASP A 9 -21.81 -14.40 -34.48
N ARG A 10 -22.60 -15.30 -33.88
CA ARG A 10 -23.93 -15.04 -33.31
C ARG A 10 -23.90 -15.12 -31.79
N SER A 11 -22.72 -15.23 -31.19
CA SER A 11 -22.57 -15.18 -29.75
C SER A 11 -23.09 -13.85 -29.20
N ALA A 12 -23.75 -13.91 -28.05
CA ALA A 12 -24.13 -12.70 -27.33
C ALA A 12 -22.84 -11.99 -26.90
N THR A 13 -22.67 -10.74 -27.33
CA THR A 13 -21.56 -9.88 -26.91
C THR A 13 -22.16 -8.70 -26.14
N PRO A 14 -21.87 -8.54 -24.84
CA PRO A 14 -20.92 -9.29 -24.02
C PRO A 14 -21.39 -10.72 -23.70
N PRO A 15 -20.46 -11.65 -23.43
CA PRO A 15 -20.81 -12.98 -22.94
C PRO A 15 -21.54 -12.91 -21.60
N ASP A 16 -22.25 -13.99 -21.26
CA ASP A 16 -22.91 -14.12 -19.97
C ASP A 16 -21.91 -13.97 -18.81
N GLU A 17 -22.37 -13.43 -17.69
CA GLU A 17 -21.55 -13.21 -16.50
C GLU A 17 -21.08 -14.55 -15.92
N ALA A 18 -19.81 -14.88 -16.16
CA ALA A 18 -19.14 -16.03 -15.56
C ALA A 18 -18.29 -15.60 -14.36
N PHE A 19 -18.56 -16.20 -13.20
CA PHE A 19 -17.78 -15.97 -11.98
C PHE A 19 -16.75 -17.07 -11.76
N TYR A 20 -15.61 -16.69 -11.19
CA TYR A 20 -14.57 -17.63 -10.76
C TYR A 20 -15.13 -18.70 -9.80
N ASP A 21 -14.80 -19.96 -10.08
CA ASP A 21 -15.16 -21.12 -9.27
C ASP A 21 -14.02 -21.52 -8.34
N ALA A 22 -14.21 -21.27 -7.05
CA ALA A 22 -13.22 -21.57 -6.02
C ALA A 22 -13.06 -23.06 -5.70
N ASP A 23 -14.01 -23.90 -6.10
CA ASP A 23 -13.97 -25.34 -5.83
C ASP A 23 -13.38 -26.13 -7.00
N GLY A 24 -13.28 -25.52 -8.18
CA GLY A 24 -12.60 -26.08 -9.35
C GLY A 24 -11.08 -25.95 -9.30
N GLU A 25 -10.54 -25.08 -8.44
CA GLU A 25 -9.09 -24.90 -8.28
C GLU A 25 -8.57 -25.75 -7.12
N LEU A 26 -7.85 -26.83 -7.44
CA LEU A 26 -7.19 -27.67 -6.43
C LEU A 26 -5.92 -26.98 -5.92
N ARG A 27 -6.03 -26.31 -4.77
CA ARG A 27 -4.92 -25.60 -4.10
C ARG A 27 -4.39 -26.40 -2.91
N ASP A 28 -3.75 -27.52 -3.19
CA ASP A 28 -3.22 -28.42 -2.14
C ASP A 28 -1.92 -27.92 -1.49
N LYS A 29 -1.26 -26.94 -2.10
CA LYS A 29 0.05 -26.42 -1.68
C LYS A 29 0.07 -24.90 -1.46
N GLY A 30 -1.09 -24.29 -1.21
CA GLY A 30 -1.27 -22.82 -1.26
C GLY A 30 -1.55 -22.12 0.06
N VAL A 31 -1.31 -20.81 0.08
CA VAL A 31 -1.82 -19.87 1.09
C VAL A 31 -3.35 -19.83 1.00
N GLY A 32 -4.04 -19.83 2.15
CA GLY A 32 -5.49 -19.77 2.21
C GLY A 32 -6.03 -18.55 1.46
N PHE A 33 -7.03 -18.74 0.61
CA PHE A 33 -7.68 -17.69 -0.16
C PHE A 33 -9.16 -17.58 0.20
N TYR A 34 -9.73 -16.40 0.02
CA TYR A 34 -11.16 -16.17 0.26
C TYR A 34 -11.99 -16.72 -0.91
N LYS A 35 -12.88 -17.67 -0.62
CA LYS A 35 -13.79 -18.26 -1.62
C LYS A 35 -15.03 -17.38 -1.79
N PHE A 36 -15.09 -16.62 -2.88
CA PHE A 36 -16.29 -15.85 -3.21
C PHE A 36 -17.43 -16.74 -3.68
N SER A 37 -18.66 -16.30 -3.44
CA SER A 37 -19.85 -16.96 -3.96
C SER A 37 -19.90 -16.92 -5.49
N LYS A 38 -20.57 -17.91 -6.08
CA LYS A 38 -20.98 -17.95 -7.49
C LYS A 38 -22.25 -17.13 -7.72
N ASP A 39 -23.03 -16.90 -6.67
CA ASP A 39 -24.19 -16.03 -6.73
C ASP A 39 -23.76 -14.56 -6.78
N LYS A 40 -24.30 -13.82 -7.76
CA LYS A 40 -23.93 -12.43 -8.04
C LYS A 40 -24.20 -11.51 -6.87
N GLU A 41 -25.35 -11.63 -6.22
CA GLU A 41 -25.77 -10.73 -5.15
C GLU A 41 -24.91 -10.94 -3.91
N LEU A 42 -24.73 -12.20 -3.53
CA LEU A 42 -23.87 -12.60 -2.41
C LEU A 42 -22.42 -12.19 -2.68
N ARG A 43 -21.89 -12.42 -3.88
CA ARG A 43 -20.53 -11.99 -4.25
C ARG A 43 -20.37 -10.48 -4.15
N ASN A 44 -21.34 -9.70 -4.64
CA ASN A 44 -21.29 -8.24 -4.55
C ASN A 44 -21.31 -7.77 -3.09
N ALA A 45 -22.10 -8.40 -2.22
CA ALA A 45 -22.10 -8.11 -0.79
C ALA A 45 -20.73 -8.43 -0.15
N GLN A 46 -20.15 -9.59 -0.48
CA GLN A 46 -18.82 -10.00 -0.02
C GLN A 46 -17.73 -9.01 -0.46
N LEU A 47 -17.76 -8.57 -1.72
CA LEU A 47 -16.80 -7.58 -2.25
C LEU A 47 -16.93 -6.22 -1.58
N ARG A 48 -18.17 -5.76 -1.31
CA ARG A 48 -18.41 -4.51 -0.58
C ARG A 48 -17.85 -4.58 0.84
N SER A 49 -18.11 -5.67 1.55
CA SER A 49 -17.57 -5.89 2.90
C SER A 49 -16.04 -5.91 2.91
N LEU A 50 -15.42 -6.61 1.94
CA LEU A 50 -13.96 -6.62 1.80
C LEU A 50 -13.39 -5.23 1.52
N GLN A 51 -14.06 -4.44 0.68
CA GLN A 51 -13.64 -3.08 0.38
C GLN A 51 -13.73 -2.17 1.61
N GLU A 52 -14.76 -2.34 2.43
CA GLU A 52 -14.91 -1.60 3.70
C GLU A 52 -13.78 -1.95 4.68
N GLN A 53 -13.49 -3.25 4.87
CA GLN A 53 -12.36 -3.71 5.69
C GLN A 53 -11.02 -3.19 5.17
N HIS A 54 -10.84 -3.12 3.86
CA HIS A 54 -9.63 -2.55 3.27
C HIS A 54 -9.50 -1.06 3.60
N ARG A 55 -10.60 -0.29 3.46
CA ARG A 55 -10.61 1.14 3.78
C ARG A 55 -10.31 1.40 5.25
N SER A 56 -10.93 0.65 6.17
CA SER A 56 -10.68 0.82 7.61
C SER A 56 -9.24 0.49 7.97
N THR A 57 -8.68 -0.60 7.43
CA THR A 57 -7.29 -0.99 7.64
C THR A 57 -6.33 0.08 7.10
N LYS A 58 -6.58 0.62 5.91
CA LYS A 58 -5.76 1.68 5.33
C LYS A 58 -5.84 2.98 6.13
N ALA A 59 -7.02 3.34 6.61
CA ALA A 59 -7.19 4.50 7.49
C ALA A 59 -6.38 4.31 8.78
N GLN A 60 -6.47 3.13 9.41
CA GLN A 60 -5.69 2.82 10.61
C GLN A 60 -4.18 2.89 10.34
N GLN A 61 -3.70 2.31 9.23
CA GLN A 61 -2.29 2.40 8.85
C GLN A 61 -1.80 3.85 8.68
N ILE A 62 -2.65 4.75 8.17
CA ILE A 62 -2.30 6.16 8.04
C ILE A 62 -2.18 6.78 9.43
N ILE A 63 -3.16 6.55 10.32
CA ILE A 63 -3.14 7.02 11.72
C ILE A 63 -1.88 6.50 12.43
N ASP A 64 -1.60 5.19 12.26
CA ASP A 64 -0.36 4.45 12.55
C ASP A 64 0.94 5.25 12.36
N LYS A 65 1.05 5.82 11.17
CA LYS A 65 2.28 6.45 10.67
C LYS A 65 2.43 7.92 11.06
N GLN A 66 1.35 8.60 11.44
CA GLN A 66 1.40 10.01 11.89
C GLN A 66 2.25 10.23 13.17
N PRO A 67 2.15 9.41 14.23
CA PRO A 67 3.02 9.57 15.40
C PRO A 67 4.48 9.22 15.09
N GLU A 68 4.74 8.29 14.16
CA GLU A 68 6.10 7.97 13.74
C GLU A 68 6.75 9.15 13.01
N SER A 69 6.02 9.83 12.12
CA SER A 69 6.54 10.99 11.38
C SER A 69 6.84 12.17 12.31
N THR A 70 5.95 12.47 13.26
CA THR A 70 6.17 13.56 14.22
C THR A 70 7.33 13.29 15.17
N ARG A 71 7.48 12.04 15.63
CA ARG A 71 8.64 11.64 16.45
C ARG A 71 9.95 11.72 15.67
N GLN A 72 9.95 11.26 14.41
CA GLN A 72 11.13 11.34 13.53
C GLN A 72 11.54 12.79 13.31
N GLN A 73 10.60 13.69 13.00
CA GLN A 73 10.86 15.12 12.86
C GLN A 73 11.47 15.75 14.11
N GLN A 74 10.93 15.43 15.30
CA GLN A 74 11.49 15.94 16.56
C GLN A 74 12.92 15.43 16.81
N VAL A 75 13.19 14.16 16.50
CA VAL A 75 14.53 13.57 16.64
C VAL A 75 15.50 14.23 15.65
N GLU A 76 15.07 14.48 14.42
CA GLU A 76 15.89 15.12 13.39
C GLU A 76 16.23 16.57 13.73
N LEU A 77 15.25 17.35 14.20
CA LEU A 77 15.48 18.71 14.70
C LEU A 77 16.45 18.71 15.89
N ARG A 78 16.29 17.79 16.85
CA ARG A 78 17.23 17.65 17.97
C ARG A 78 18.65 17.31 17.48
N LYS A 79 18.77 16.44 16.48
CA LYS A 79 20.06 16.06 15.89
C LYS A 79 20.73 17.27 15.24
N GLN A 80 19.99 18.06 14.45
CA GLN A 80 20.51 19.29 13.82
C GLN A 80 21.02 20.29 14.87
N VAL A 81 20.24 20.56 15.92
CA VAL A 81 20.66 21.46 17.01
C VAL A 81 21.92 20.98 17.72
N ILE A 82 22.06 19.66 17.93
CA ILE A 82 23.27 19.09 18.55
C ILE A 82 24.48 19.24 17.62
N GLU A 83 24.32 18.95 16.33
CA GLU A 83 25.42 19.08 15.35
C GLU A 83 25.86 20.54 15.19
N GLU A 84 24.94 21.50 15.17
CA GLU A 84 25.28 22.94 15.17
C GLU A 84 26.07 23.34 16.43
N ARG A 85 25.64 22.86 17.61
CA ARG A 85 26.36 23.14 18.87
C ARG A 85 27.74 22.51 18.89
N LYS A 86 27.90 21.29 18.34
CA LYS A 86 29.21 20.64 18.21
C LYS A 86 30.11 21.38 17.24
N ALA A 87 29.59 21.79 16.09
CA ALA A 87 30.34 22.55 15.08
C ALA A 87 30.86 23.88 15.66
N LYS A 88 30.01 24.62 16.40
CA LYS A 88 30.42 25.83 17.11
C LYS A 88 31.53 25.56 18.12
N LYS A 89 31.35 24.56 19.00
CA LYS A 89 32.39 24.19 19.98
C LYS A 89 33.71 23.79 19.32
N MET A 90 33.67 23.05 18.22
CA MET A 90 34.89 22.69 17.47
C MET A 90 35.57 23.93 16.90
N ALA A 91 34.80 24.85 16.29
CA ALA A 91 35.32 26.10 15.78
C ALA A 91 35.95 26.96 16.89
N ASP A 92 35.27 27.11 18.03
CA ASP A 92 35.78 27.86 19.18
C ASP A 92 37.08 27.22 19.72
N SER A 93 37.10 25.90 19.92
CA SER A 93 38.30 25.20 20.38
C SER A 93 39.48 25.29 19.40
N PHE A 94 39.18 25.30 18.10
CA PHE A 94 40.19 25.46 17.05
C PHE A 94 40.80 26.87 17.09
N LEU A 95 39.96 27.90 17.26
CA LEU A 95 40.41 29.29 17.40
C LEU A 95 41.23 29.50 18.69
N ASP A 96 40.80 28.93 19.81
CA ASP A 96 41.56 29.00 21.07
C ASP A 96 42.95 28.34 20.95
N THR A 97 43.03 27.19 20.27
CA THR A 97 44.31 26.49 20.06
C THR A 97 45.24 27.33 19.16
N LEU A 98 44.71 27.92 18.09
CA LEU A 98 45.47 28.83 17.22
C LEU A 98 45.95 30.08 17.94
N ALA A 99 45.14 30.63 18.85
CA ALA A 99 45.50 31.81 19.63
C ALA A 99 46.59 31.52 20.69
N ASN A 100 46.63 30.30 21.23
CA ASN A 100 47.62 29.87 22.21
C ASN A 100 48.97 29.43 21.60
N ASP A 101 49.01 29.11 20.31
CA ASP A 101 50.25 28.77 19.56
C ASP A 101 50.99 30.00 18.99
N MET A 102 50.46 31.22 19.22
CA MET A 102 51.06 32.52 18.88
C MET A 102 51.58 33.25 20.11
#